data_AF-A0A6N2NJ59-F1
#
_entry.id   AF-A0A6N2NJ59-F1
#
_cell.length_a   1.000
_cell.length_b   1.000
_cell.length_c   1.000
_cell.angle_alpha   90.00
_cell.angle_beta   90.00
_cell.angle_gamma   90.00
#
_symmetry.space_group_name_H-M   'P 1'
#
loop_
_entity.id
_entity.type
_entity.pdbx_description
1 polymer ?
#
loop_
_entity_poly.entity_id
_entity_poly.type
_entity_poly.pdbx_seq_one_letter_code
_entity_poly.pdbx_strand_id
1 'polypeptide(L)' 'MVKQFVRSLKGNAFDWYTDLESCSIDTWEQLEREFLNHFYSTRCVVSMIELTNARQWKEELVIDYIHRWRNLSLNCRD' A
#
# COMPACT_ATOMS: atom_id res chain seq x y z
N MET A 1 -9.99 -18.85 -6.59
CA MET A 1 -8.78 -18.04 -6.37
C MET A 1 -8.19 -18.24 -4.99
N VAL A 2 -8.96 -18.07 -3.89
CA VAL A 2 -8.51 -18.29 -2.49
C VAL A 2 -7.64 -19.54 -2.31
N LYS A 3 -8.13 -20.73 -2.66
CA LYS A 3 -7.39 -22.00 -2.47
C LYS A 3 -6.07 -22.07 -3.26
N GLN A 4 -5.96 -21.38 -4.40
CA GLN A 4 -4.73 -21.35 -5.19
C GLN A 4 -3.73 -20.34 -4.61
N PHE A 5 -4.21 -19.18 -4.17
CA PHE A 5 -3.38 -18.17 -3.53
C PHE A 5 -2.77 -18.67 -2.22
N VAL A 6 -3.56 -19.31 -1.36
CA VAL A 6 -3.07 -19.91 -0.11
C VAL A 6 -1.94 -20.91 -0.36
N ARG A 7 -2.02 -21.72 -1.42
CA ARG A 7 -0.95 -22.65 -1.82
C ARG A 7 0.33 -21.95 -2.31
N SER A 8 0.24 -20.70 -2.70
CA SER A 8 1.39 -19.90 -3.14
C SER A 8 2.13 -19.22 -1.98
N LEU A 9 1.48 -19.09 -0.81
CA LEU A 9 2.07 -18.48 0.38
C LEU A 9 3.20 -19.36 0.93
N LYS A 10 4.27 -18.71 1.42
CA LYS A 10 5.45 -19.36 1.99
C LYS A 10 6.01 -18.53 3.15
N GLY A 11 6.64 -19.20 4.12
CA GLY A 11 7.26 -18.55 5.28
C GLY A 11 6.28 -17.65 6.03
N ASN A 12 6.72 -16.45 6.39
CA ASN A 12 5.95 -15.49 7.18
C ASN A 12 4.54 -15.18 6.61
N ALA A 13 4.37 -15.27 5.28
CA ALA A 13 3.07 -15.07 4.64
C ALA A 13 2.10 -16.24 4.85
N PHE A 14 2.63 -17.46 4.94
CA PHE A 14 1.85 -18.64 5.27
C PHE A 14 1.53 -18.69 6.77
N ASP A 15 2.50 -18.36 7.63
CA ASP A 15 2.33 -18.31 9.09
C ASP A 15 1.23 -17.31 9.47
N TRP A 16 1.25 -16.10 8.89
CA TRP A 16 0.17 -15.13 9.03
C TRP A 16 -1.20 -15.70 8.64
N TYR A 17 -1.29 -16.40 7.51
CA TYR A 17 -2.57 -16.94 7.04
C TYR A 17 -3.10 -18.03 7.99
N THR A 18 -2.21 -18.84 8.59
CA THR A 18 -2.60 -19.85 9.57
C THR A 18 -3.02 -19.28 10.93
N ASP A 19 -2.55 -18.08 11.27
CA ASP A 19 -2.90 -17.38 12.51
C ASP A 19 -4.24 -16.64 12.44
N LEU A 20 -4.85 -16.53 11.24
CA LEU A 20 -6.16 -15.92 11.08
C LEU A 20 -7.25 -16.75 11.75
N GLU A 21 -8.21 -16.07 12.39
CA GLU A 21 -9.37 -16.74 12.98
C GLU A 21 -10.13 -17.56 11.95
N SER A 22 -10.57 -18.75 12.36
CA SER A 22 -11.38 -19.63 11.51
C SER A 22 -12.65 -18.91 11.07
N CYS A 23 -12.98 -18.99 9.77
CA CYS A 23 -14.12 -18.30 9.15
C CYS A 23 -14.02 -16.76 9.14
N SER A 24 -12.83 -16.19 9.35
CA SER A 24 -12.64 -14.74 9.21
C SER A 24 -12.59 -14.28 7.75
N ILE A 25 -12.37 -15.18 6.79
CA ILE A 25 -12.24 -14.86 5.36
C ILE A 25 -13.09 -15.81 4.54
N ASP A 26 -14.18 -15.28 3.98
CA ASP A 26 -15.13 -16.06 3.17
C ASP A 26 -14.99 -15.80 1.66
N THR A 27 -14.35 -14.69 1.27
CA THR A 27 -14.20 -14.31 -0.14
C THR A 27 -12.76 -13.99 -0.53
N TRP A 28 -12.49 -13.97 -1.83
CA TRP A 28 -11.18 -13.60 -2.37
C TRP A 28 -10.83 -12.15 -2.04
N GLU A 29 -11.80 -11.26 -2.18
CA GLU A 29 -11.64 -9.81 -1.99
C GLU A 29 -11.26 -9.48 -0.54
N GLN A 30 -11.80 -10.23 0.42
CA GLN A 30 -11.44 -10.09 1.82
C GLN A 30 -10.01 -10.59 2.09
N LEU A 31 -9.62 -11.73 1.50
CA LEU A 31 -8.26 -12.26 1.62
C LEU A 31 -7.22 -11.30 1.03
N GLU A 32 -7.50 -10.80 -0.16
CA GLU A 32 -6.65 -9.84 -0.85
C GLU A 32 -6.48 -8.56 -0.02
N ARG A 33 -7.56 -8.01 0.52
CA ARG A 33 -7.51 -6.81 1.37
C ARG A 33 -6.69 -7.02 2.64
N GLU A 34 -6.94 -8.10 3.39
CA GLU A 34 -6.20 -8.36 4.63
C GLU A 34 -4.72 -8.67 4.36
N PHE A 35 -4.43 -9.41 3.30
CA PHE A 35 -3.06 -9.69 2.88
C PHE A 35 -2.33 -8.40 2.52
N LEU A 36 -2.96 -7.53 1.74
CA LEU A 36 -2.41 -6.22 1.41
C LEU A 36 -2.24 -5.40 2.69
N ASN A 37 -3.24 -5.26 3.56
CA ASN A 37 -3.08 -4.51 4.81
C ASN A 37 -1.89 -4.97 5.68
N HIS A 38 -1.65 -6.28 5.73
CA HIS A 38 -0.60 -6.85 6.57
C HIS A 38 0.79 -6.79 5.95
N PHE A 39 0.93 -7.13 4.66
CA PHE A 39 2.23 -7.24 3.98
C PHE A 39 2.56 -6.04 3.10
N TYR A 40 1.55 -5.36 2.60
CA TYR A 40 1.67 -4.16 1.79
C TYR A 40 1.29 -2.97 2.67
N SER A 41 2.30 -2.27 3.20
CA SER A 41 2.02 -1.07 3.98
C SER A 41 1.09 -0.15 3.17
N THR A 42 -0.09 0.12 3.70
CA THR A 42 -1.03 1.14 3.20
C THR A 42 -0.41 2.54 3.24
N ARG A 43 0.87 2.68 3.62
CA ARG A 43 1.75 3.84 3.34
C ARG A 43 1.88 4.22 1.85
N CYS A 44 1.19 3.56 0.93
CA CYS A 44 0.79 4.22 -0.33
C CYS A 44 -0.20 5.38 -0.11
N VAL A 45 -0.45 5.74 1.14
CA VAL A 45 -0.86 7.06 1.61
C VAL A 45 0.39 7.91 1.92
N VAL A 46 1.38 7.99 1.01
CA VAL A 46 1.98 9.31 0.73
C VAL A 46 0.87 10.04 0.01
N SER A 47 -0.04 10.54 0.84
CA SER A 47 -1.46 10.59 0.52
C SER A 47 -1.69 11.48 -0.68
N MET A 48 -2.70 11.20 -1.50
CA MET A 48 -3.30 12.24 -2.35
C MET A 48 -3.46 13.58 -1.58
N ILE A 49 -3.67 13.52 -0.26
CA ILE A 49 -3.66 14.67 0.67
C ILE A 49 -2.29 15.38 0.75
N GLU A 50 -1.17 14.66 0.82
CA GLU A 50 0.17 15.26 0.82
C GLU A 50 0.52 15.88 -0.54
N LEU A 51 0.10 15.24 -1.63
CA LEU A 51 0.26 15.77 -2.99
C LEU A 51 -0.57 17.04 -3.23
N THR A 52 -1.82 17.07 -2.75
CA THR A 52 -2.71 18.24 -2.87
C THR A 52 -2.34 19.38 -1.92
N ASN A 53 -1.72 19.07 -0.78
CA ASN A 53 -1.20 20.07 0.15
C ASN A 53 0.24 20.51 -0.17
N ALA A 54 0.92 19.85 -1.11
CA ALA A 54 2.25 20.26 -1.53
C ALA A 54 2.20 21.68 -2.12
N ARG A 55 2.96 22.60 -1.51
CA ARG A 55 3.16 23.96 -1.99
C ARG A 55 4.65 24.22 -2.15
N GLN A 56 4.98 25.16 -3.03
CA GLN A 56 6.33 25.69 -3.13
C GLN A 56 6.70 26.39 -1.81
N TRP A 57 7.88 26.09 -1.28
CA TRP A 57 8.37 26.79 -0.10
C TRP A 57 8.89 28.19 -0.45
N LYS A 58 8.94 29.09 0.53
CA LYS A 58 9.27 30.52 0.33
C LYS A 58 10.63 30.76 -0.34
N GLU A 59 11.58 29.86 -0.16
CA GLU A 59 12.96 29.96 -0.65
C GLU A 59 13.31 28.87 -1.68
N GLU A 60 12.35 28.02 -2.05
CA GLU A 60 12.53 26.94 -3.01
C GLU A 60 12.41 27.47 -4.44
N LEU A 61 13.31 27.08 -5.34
CA LEU A 61 13.17 27.39 -6.76
C LEU A 61 12.01 26.59 -7.36
N VAL A 62 11.34 27.17 -8.36
CA VAL A 62 10.20 26.50 -9.03
C VAL A 62 10.59 25.14 -9.60
N ILE A 63 11.80 25.01 -10.14
CA ILE A 63 12.31 23.74 -10.68
C ILE A 63 12.49 22.68 -9.58
N ASP A 64 12.99 23.08 -8.42
CA ASP A 64 13.18 22.18 -7.28
C ASP A 64 11.84 21.70 -6.74
N TYR A 65 10.85 22.59 -6.68
CA TYR A 65 9.45 22.25 -6.37
C TYR A 65 8.89 21.21 -7.35
N ILE A 66 9.05 21.43 -8.66
CA ILE A 66 8.55 20.50 -9.70
C ILE A 66 9.21 19.12 -9.56
N HIS A 67 10.52 19.07 -9.34
CA HIS A 67 11.23 17.79 -9.16
C HIS A 67 10.78 17.07 -7.90
N ARG A 68 10.64 17.78 -6.78
CA ARG A 68 10.15 17.22 -5.52
C ARG A 68 8.72 16.69 -5.65
N TRP A 69 7.83 17.46 -6.26
CA TRP A 69 6.44 17.06 -6.47
C TRP A 69 6.34 15.82 -7.37
N ARG A 70 7.11 15.75 -8.46
CA ARG A 70 7.16 14.56 -9.33
C ARG A 70 7.69 13.32 -8.60
N ASN A 71 8.72 13.48 -7.77
CA ASN A 71 9.23 12.37 -6.96
C ASN A 71 8.20 11.90 -5.93
N LEU A 72 7.43 12.82 -5.34
CA LEU A 72 6.32 12.47 -4.46
C LEU A 72 5.21 11.74 -5.21
N SER A 73 4.85 12.19 -6.43
CA SER A 73 3.79 11.55 -7.22
C SER A 73 4.16 10.15 -7.69
N LEU A 74 5.44 9.88 -7.98
CA LEU A 74 5.90 8.54 -8.37
C LEU A 74 5.76 7.50 -7.24
N ASN A 75 5.75 7.95 -5.99
CA ASN A 75 5.56 7.10 -4.81
C ASN A 75 4.08 6.94 -4.42
N CYS A 76 3.19 7.72 -5.03
CA CYS A 76 1.75 7.56 -4.93
C CYS A 76 1.31 6.59 -6.04
N ARG A 77 0.91 5.36 -5.69
CA ARG A 77 0.21 4.48 -6.63
C ARG A 77 -1.29 4.62 -6.40
N ASP A 78 -2.04 4.68 -7.51
CA ASP A 78 -3.51 4.78 -7.56
C ASP A 78 -4.21 3.75 -6.66
#